data_AF-A0A966YVN5-F1
#
_entry.id   AF-A0A966YVN5-F1
#
_cell.length_a   1.000
_cell.length_b   1.000
_cell.length_c   1.000
_cell.angle_alpha   90.00
_cell.angle_beta   90.00
_cell.angle_gamma   90.00
#
_symmetry.space_group_name_H-M   'P 1'
#
loop_
_entity.id
_entity.type
_entity.pdbx_description
1 polymer ?
#
loop_
_entity_poly.entity_id
_entity_poly.type
_entity_poly.pdbx_seq_one_letter_code
_entity_poly.pdbx_strand_id
1 'polypeptide(L)' 'MDLSIIHTIAYILHMLGILGILVLLLTQGMKKPRKFNAGVLHSAATALLAGLIMVGLQYPLNEKNPTEWPL' A
#
# COMPACT_ATOMS: atom_id res chain seq x y z
N MET A 1 -15.22 -7.23 -12.58
CA MET A 1 -14.81 -6.14 -11.68
C MET A 1 -13.89 -5.23 -12.47
N ASP A 2 -14.15 -3.92 -12.52
CA ASP A 2 -13.35 -3.00 -13.31
C ASP A 2 -11.94 -2.83 -12.76
N LEU A 3 -10.96 -2.70 -13.65
CA LEU A 3 -9.55 -2.58 -13.30
C LEU A 3 -9.25 -1.31 -12.47
N SER A 4 -10.01 -0.23 -12.72
CA SER A 4 -9.96 1.02 -11.97
C SER A 4 -10.44 0.85 -10.52
N ILE A 5 -11.45 0.00 -10.30
CA ILE A 5 -11.94 -0.35 -8.95
C ILE A 5 -10.86 -1.11 -8.18
N ILE A 6 -10.21 -2.09 -8.83
CA ILE A 6 -9.11 -2.85 -8.21
C ILE A 6 -7.94 -1.92 -7.86
N HIS A 7 -7.57 -1.01 -8.76
CA HIS A 7 -6.54 0.00 -8.49
C HIS A 7 -6.90 0.89 -7.29
N THR A 8 -8.16 1.33 -7.21
CA THR A 8 -8.66 2.18 -6.10
C THR A 8 -8.62 1.43 -4.76
N ILE A 9 -9.05 0.16 -4.74
CA ILE A 9 -8.98 -0.68 -3.54
C ILE A 9 -7.53 -0.89 -3.12
N ALA A 10 -6.63 -1.20 -4.07
CA ALA A 10 -5.22 -1.36 -3.80
C ALA A 10 -4.60 -0.08 -3.22
N TYR A 11 -4.98 1.10 -3.74
CA TYR A 11 -4.56 2.39 -3.19
C TYR A 11 -4.99 2.60 -1.75
N ILE A 12 -6.26 2.31 -1.43
CA ILE A 12 -6.78 2.42 -0.05
C ILE A 12 -6.01 1.47 0.87
N LEU A 13 -5.80 0.22 0.46
CA LEU A 13 -5.05 -0.77 1.25
C LEU A 13 -3.58 -0.35 1.44
N HIS A 14 -2.95 0.23 0.43
CA HIS A 14 -1.59 0.73 0.52
C HIS A 14 -1.49 1.87 1.56
N MET A 15 -2.40 2.84 1.50
CA MET A 15 -2.45 3.96 2.45
C MET A 15 -2.72 3.48 3.88
N LEU A 16 -3.62 2.52 4.08
CA LEU A 16 -3.85 1.90 5.39
C LEU A 16 -2.62 1.12 5.88
N GLY A 17 -1.89 0.45 4.98
CA GLY A 17 -0.64 -0.24 5.29
C GLY A 17 0.43 0.74 5.78
N ILE A 18 0.65 1.85 5.07
CA ILE A 18 1.57 2.92 5.49
C ILE A 18 1.16 3.49 6.85
N LEU A 19 -0.14 3.78 7.04
CA LEU A 19 -0.67 4.28 8.31
C LEU A 19 -0.39 3.29 9.45
N GLY A 20 -0.60 2.00 9.23
CA GLY A 20 -0.31 0.94 10.18
C GLY A 20 1.17 0.87 10.56
N ILE A 21 2.07 0.96 9.58
CA ILE A 21 3.52 1.03 9.82
C ILE A 21 3.84 2.26 10.68
N LEU A 22 3.33 3.43 10.34
CA LEU A 22 3.59 4.68 11.05
C LEU A 22 3.15 4.60 12.52
N VAL A 23 1.90 4.17 12.76
CA VAL A 23 1.33 4.07 14.12
C VAL A 23 2.11 3.05 14.94
N LEU A 24 2.43 1.88 14.37
CA LEU A 24 3.18 0.86 15.08
C LEU A 24 4.61 1.31 15.38
N LEU A 25 5.29 1.98 14.45
CA LEU A 25 6.63 2.52 14.69
C LEU A 25 6.62 3.64 15.73
N LEU A 26 5.65 4.57 15.69
CA LEU A 26 5.52 5.63 16.69
C LEU A 26 5.29 5.04 18.09
N THR A 27 4.41 4.05 18.21
CA THR A 27 4.13 3.39 19.50
C THR A 27 5.30 2.54 20.00
N GLN A 28 6.08 1.90 19.12
CA GLN A 28 7.27 1.14 19.52
C GLN A 28 8.49 2.04 19.79
N GLY A 29 8.59 3.20 19.12
CA GLY A 29 9.69 4.16 19.27
C GLY A 29 9.83 4.72 20.69
N MET A 30 8.71 4.79 21.42
CA MET A 30 8.62 5.26 22.81
C MET A 30 8.88 4.17 23.85
N LYS A 31 8.94 2.88 23.48
CA LYS A 31 9.12 1.76 24.42
C LYS A 31 10.59 1.33 24.52
N LYS A 32 11.02 0.90 25.72
CA LYS A 32 12.30 0.22 25.97
C LYS A 32 12.03 -1.16 26.60
N PRO A 33 12.60 -2.26 26.08
CA PRO A 33 13.46 -2.35 24.89
C PRO A 33 12.68 -2.13 23.58
N ARG A 34 13.33 -1.52 22.58
CA ARG A 34 12.74 -1.38 21.24
C ARG A 34 12.70 -2.75 20.58
N LYS A 35 11.50 -3.25 20.30
CA LYS A 35 11.28 -4.48 19.54
C LYS A 35 10.47 -4.15 18.30
N PHE A 36 10.88 -4.72 17.16
CA PHE A 36 10.05 -4.69 15.96
C PHE A 36 8.84 -5.59 16.19
N ASN A 37 7.65 -4.99 16.21
CA ASN A 37 6.41 -5.73 16.29
C ASN A 37 6.16 -6.43 14.95
N ALA A 38 5.77 -7.70 14.98
CA ALA A 38 5.36 -8.46 13.79
C ALA A 38 4.28 -7.72 12.97
N GLY A 39 3.46 -6.88 13.62
CA GLY A 39 2.52 -6.00 12.94
C GLY A 39 3.16 -5.03 11.94
N VAL A 40 4.37 -4.51 12.22
CA VAL A 40 5.08 -3.62 11.28
C VAL A 40 5.44 -4.39 10.01
N LEU A 41 5.90 -5.63 10.15
CA LEU A 41 6.24 -6.48 9.02
C LEU A 41 4.99 -6.85 8.20
N HIS A 42 3.87 -7.13 8.86
CA HIS A 42 2.61 -7.41 8.19
C HIS A 42 2.10 -6.18 7.43
N SER A 43 2.07 -5.00 8.05
CA SER A 43 1.66 -3.77 7.39
C SER A 43 2.59 -3.39 6.23
N ALA A 44 3.91 -3.62 6.38
CA ALA A 44 4.88 -3.46 5.29
C ALA A 44 4.64 -4.42 4.13
N ALA A 45 4.36 -5.69 4.40
CA ALA A 45 4.04 -6.67 3.37
C ALA A 45 2.76 -6.32 2.63
N THR A 46 1.70 -5.92 3.34
CA THR A 46 0.44 -5.48 2.72
C THR A 46 0.64 -4.23 1.87
N ALA A 47 1.36 -3.23 2.37
CA ALA A 47 1.67 -2.02 1.60
C ALA A 47 2.47 -2.38 0.34
N LEU A 48 3.52 -3.19 0.45
CA LEU A 48 4.34 -3.58 -0.69
C LEU A 48 3.52 -4.33 -1.76
N LEU A 49 2.74 -5.33 -1.35
CA LEU A 49 1.87 -6.07 -2.27
C LEU A 49 0.85 -5.16 -2.95
N ALA A 50 0.18 -4.28 -2.19
CA ALA A 50 -0.77 -3.32 -2.75
C ALA A 50 -0.10 -2.35 -3.73
N GLY A 51 1.13 -1.92 -3.44
CA GLY A 51 1.93 -1.07 -4.32
C GLY A 51 2.28 -1.76 -5.65
N LEU A 52 2.73 -3.02 -5.58
CA LEU A 52 3.02 -3.83 -6.77
C LEU A 52 1.77 -4.04 -7.63
N ILE A 53 0.61 -4.27 -7.01
CA ILE A 53 -0.66 -4.37 -7.72
C ILE A 53 -0.95 -3.05 -8.44
N MET A 54 -0.91 -1.89 -7.75
CA MET A 54 -1.18 -0.60 -8.40
C MET A 54 -0.30 -0.36 -9.63
N VAL A 55 1.02 -0.57 -9.50
CA VAL A 55 1.96 -0.41 -10.64
C VAL A 55 1.65 -1.40 -11.77
N GLY A 56 1.32 -2.64 -11.44
CA GLY A 56 0.95 -3.66 -12.43
C GLY A 56 -0.34 -3.35 -13.18
N LEU A 57 -1.31 -2.69 -12.53
CA LEU A 57 -2.57 -2.30 -13.16
C LEU A 57 -2.45 -0.97 -13.93
N GLN A 58 -1.44 -0.14 -13.64
CA GLN A 58 -1.25 1.15 -14.31
C GLN A 58 -1.04 1.00 -15.82
N TYR A 59 -0.27 -0.01 -16.25
CA TYR A 59 -0.02 -0.27 -17.68
C TYR A 59 -1.32 -0.60 -18.45
N PRO A 60 -2.10 -1.64 -18.08
CA PRO A 60 -3.36 -1.95 -18.77
C PRO A 60 -4.45 -0.87 -18.60
N LEU A 61 -4.40 -0.03 -17.56
CA LEU A 61 -5.27 1.14 -17.44
C LEU A 61 -4.87 2.26 -18.40
N ASN A 62 -3.58 2.54 -18.52
CA ASN A 62 -3.03 3.50 -19.49
C ASN A 62 -3.35 3.07 -20.94
N GLU A 63 -3.23 1.79 -21.26
CA GLU A 63 -3.58 1.24 -22.59
C GLU A 63 -5.05 1.50 -22.95
N LYS A 64 -5.95 1.45 -21.96
CA LYS A 64 -7.38 1.70 -22.15
C LYS A 64 -7.73 3.18 -22.24
N ASN A 65 -7.14 4.00 -21.36
CA ASN A 65 -7.40 5.43 -21.33
C ASN A 65 -6.16 6.21 -20.84
N PRO A 66 -5.26 6.59 -21.76
CA PRO A 66 -3.97 7.17 -21.41
C PRO A 66 -4.09 8.59 -20.85
N THR A 67 -5.20 9.28 -21.12
CA THR A 67 -5.45 10.64 -20.61
C THR A 67 -5.87 10.62 -19.14
N GLU A 68 -6.58 9.58 -18.71
CA GLU A 68 -6.98 9.41 -17.30
C GLU A 68 -5.90 8.74 -16.45
N TRP A 69 -5.08 7.86 -17.03
CA TRP A 69 -4.08 7.07 -16.32
C TRP A 69 -2.67 7.26 -16.91
N PRO A 70 -2.03 8.44 -16.76
CA PRO A 70 -0.70 8.69 -17.30
C PRO A 70 0.38 7.82 -16.63
N LEU A 71 1.48 7.54 -17.36
CA LEU A 71 2.65 6.81 -16.88
C LEU A 71 3.70 7.73 -16.25
#